data_AF-A0A2C9JSX6-F1
#
_entry.id   AF-A0A2C9JSX6-F1
#
_cell.length_a   1.000
_cell.length_b   1.000
_cell.length_c   1.000
_cell.angle_alpha   90.00
_cell.angle_beta   90.00
_cell.angle_gamma   90.00
#
_symmetry.space_group_name_H-M   'P 1'
#
loop_
_entity.id
_entity.type
_entity.pdbx_description
1 polymer ?
#
loop_
_entity_poly.entity_id
_entity_poly.type
_entity_poly.pdbx_seq_one_letter_code
_entity_poly.pdbx_strand_id
1 'polypeptide(L)'
;MMLQDQSNKEELQHRHYVLLNELQKMSRELPGKFQQRLSYDLLSALASALLDGTAFEIVKGLEEVQHLEEKSLFTQRQKVINDHKSQRHEMNKKHKELLLENQNKPHNLPLIEAQVERELDTMERRCEEEMKKRDAKIILELDQKLMDQQSHMLDFKVMQ
;
A
#
# COMPACT_ATOMS: atom_id res chain seq x y z
N MET A 1 43.38 -16.05 8.49
CA MET A 1 42.08 -16.68 8.80
C MET A 1 41.73 -16.56 10.28
N MET A 2 42.45 -17.15 11.24
CA MET A 2 42.11 -17.04 12.69
C MET A 2 42.10 -15.61 13.27
N LEU A 3 43.05 -14.75 12.86
CA LEU A 3 43.11 -13.34 13.31
C LEU A 3 41.94 -12.49 12.79
N GLN A 4 41.39 -12.86 11.63
CA GLN A 4 40.28 -12.16 11.00
C GLN A 4 38.95 -12.49 11.71
N ASP A 5 38.76 -13.75 12.12
CA ASP A 5 37.60 -14.17 12.91
C ASP A 5 37.60 -13.60 14.34
N GLN A 6 38.77 -13.41 14.96
CA GLN A 6 38.88 -12.74 16.27
C GLN A 6 38.54 -11.26 16.17
N SER A 7 39.10 -10.55 15.18
CA SER A 7 38.77 -9.14 14.93
C SER A 7 37.27 -8.93 14.69
N ASN A 8 36.62 -9.84 13.97
CA ASN A 8 35.19 -9.74 13.66
C ASN A 8 34.30 -9.96 14.90
N LYS A 9 34.71 -10.85 15.81
CA LYS A 9 34.02 -11.07 17.09
C LYS A 9 34.17 -9.89 18.04
N GLU A 10 35.34 -9.30 18.11
CA GLU A 10 35.59 -8.09 18.92
C GLU A 10 34.75 -6.91 18.43
N GLU A 11 34.63 -6.75 17.10
CA GLU A 11 33.82 -5.70 16.49
C GLU A 11 32.31 -5.89 16.77
N LEU A 12 31.80 -7.12 16.66
CA LEU A 12 30.42 -7.45 17.02
C LEU A 12 30.13 -7.22 18.51
N GLN A 13 31.04 -7.63 19.40
CA GLN A 13 30.91 -7.36 20.84
C GLN A 13 30.92 -5.87 21.15
N HIS A 14 31.79 -5.10 20.48
CA HIS A 14 31.82 -3.66 20.66
C HIS A 14 30.49 -3.01 20.25
N ARG A 15 29.93 -3.39 19.09
CA ARG A 15 28.63 -2.88 18.64
C ARG A 15 27.49 -3.29 19.56
N HIS A 16 27.51 -4.52 20.10
CA HIS A 16 26.52 -4.99 21.07
C HIS A 16 26.55 -4.14 22.33
N TYR A 17 27.74 -3.90 22.86
CA TYR A 17 27.95 -3.07 24.04
C TYR A 17 27.48 -1.63 23.84
N VAL A 18 27.74 -1.04 22.67
CA VAL A 18 27.24 0.30 22.32
C VAL A 18 25.71 0.33 22.32
N LEU A 19 25.06 -0.62 21.64
CA LEU A 19 23.59 -0.70 21.58
C LEU A 19 22.97 -0.92 22.95
N LEU A 20 23.53 -1.83 23.75
CA LEU A 20 23.04 -2.11 25.09
C LEU A 20 23.13 -0.88 26.00
N ASN A 21 24.22 -0.11 25.92
CA ASN A 21 24.34 1.13 26.69
C ASN A 21 23.28 2.16 26.30
N GLU A 22 23.02 2.34 25.00
CA GLU A 22 21.97 3.24 24.54
C GLU A 22 20.58 2.76 25.00
N LEU A 23 20.29 1.46 24.89
CA LEU A 23 19.05 0.86 25.41
C LEU A 23 18.88 1.06 26.92
N GLN A 24 19.95 0.95 27.70
CA GLN A 24 19.92 1.21 29.14
C GLN A 24 19.70 2.68 29.46
N LYS A 25 20.31 3.61 28.72
CA LYS A 25 20.06 5.05 28.88
C LYS A 25 18.59 5.37 28.63
N MET A 26 18.04 4.91 27.51
CA MET A 26 16.63 5.09 27.16
C MET A 26 15.68 4.47 28.20
N SER A 27 16.01 3.29 28.73
CA SER A 27 15.24 2.66 29.81
C SER A 27 15.18 3.53 31.07
N ARG A 28 16.30 4.16 31.46
CA ARG A 28 16.38 5.02 32.66
C ARG A 28 15.56 6.32 32.55
N GLU A 29 15.24 6.77 31.34
CA GLU A 29 14.38 7.93 31.11
C GLU A 29 12.89 7.62 31.31
N LEU A 30 12.52 6.34 31.36
CA LEU A 30 11.13 5.93 31.54
C LEU A 30 10.69 6.01 33.01
N PRO A 31 9.40 6.24 33.29
CA PRO A 31 8.85 6.11 34.64
C PRO A 31 9.15 4.74 35.27
N GLY A 32 9.44 4.69 36.58
CA GLY A 32 9.91 3.48 37.27
C GLY A 32 9.04 2.23 37.10
N LYS A 33 7.72 2.40 36.91
CA LYS A 33 6.78 1.30 36.60
C LYS A 33 7.09 0.54 35.29
N PHE A 34 7.74 1.20 34.32
CA PHE A 34 8.16 0.59 33.07
C PHE A 34 9.59 0.07 33.14
N GLN A 35 10.47 0.74 33.89
CA GLN A 35 11.85 0.30 34.10
C GLN A 35 11.92 -1.13 34.66
N GLN A 36 11.04 -1.46 35.61
CA GLN A 36 10.99 -2.80 36.22
C GLN A 36 10.67 -3.92 35.22
N ARG A 37 10.05 -3.61 34.07
CA ARG A 37 9.74 -4.57 33.01
C ARG A 37 10.89 -4.74 32.00
N LEU A 38 11.92 -3.91 32.10
CA LEU A 38 13.06 -3.85 31.18
C LEU A 38 14.32 -4.38 31.88
N SER A 39 14.36 -5.70 32.13
CA SER A 39 15.52 -6.35 32.74
C SER A 39 16.77 -6.23 31.84
N TYR A 40 17.94 -6.35 32.45
CA TYR A 40 19.21 -6.38 31.72
C TYR A 40 19.20 -7.46 30.63
N ASP A 41 18.72 -8.66 30.96
CA ASP A 41 18.64 -9.78 30.02
C ASP A 41 17.76 -9.45 28.81
N LEU A 42 16.62 -8.77 29.03
CA LEU A 42 15.75 -8.33 27.95
C LEU A 42 16.42 -7.28 27.05
N LEU A 43 17.11 -6.30 27.65
CA LEU A 43 17.83 -5.27 26.89
C LEU A 43 19.02 -5.87 26.11
N SER A 44 19.70 -6.87 26.68
CA SER A 44 20.80 -7.59 26.03
C SER A 44 20.30 -8.44 24.86
N ALA A 45 19.18 -9.16 25.04
CA ALA A 45 18.51 -9.89 23.97
C ALA A 45 18.04 -8.96 22.85
N LEU A 46 17.48 -7.79 23.21
CA LEU A 46 17.08 -6.78 22.25
C LEU A 46 18.29 -6.22 21.47
N ALA A 47 19.41 -5.91 22.14
CA ALA A 47 20.64 -5.48 21.47
C ALA A 47 21.16 -6.51 20.47
N SER A 48 21.10 -7.80 20.82
CA SER A 48 21.45 -8.91 19.91
C SER A 48 20.52 -8.99 18.71
N ALA A 49 19.20 -8.88 18.91
CA ALA A 49 18.22 -8.90 17.83
C ALA A 49 18.36 -7.68 16.90
N LEU A 50 18.68 -6.50 17.45
CA LEU A 50 18.96 -5.30 16.67
C LEU A 50 20.24 -5.42 15.83
N LEU A 51 21.26 -6.12 16.35
CA LEU A 51 22.50 -6.40 15.60
C LEU A 51 22.31 -7.42 14.50
N ASP A 52 21.53 -8.46 14.75
CA ASP A 52 21.20 -9.50 13.77
C ASP A 52 20.60 -8.88 12.51
N GLY A 53 19.79 -7.83 12.65
CA GLY A 53 19.36 -7.01 11.53
C GLY A 53 18.30 -7.65 10.64
N THR A 54 18.12 -8.98 10.72
CA THR A 54 17.20 -9.77 9.89
C THR A 54 15.78 -9.24 9.94
N ALA A 55 15.29 -8.82 11.12
CA ALA A 55 13.97 -8.23 11.25
C ALA A 55 13.80 -6.95 10.38
N PHE A 56 14.84 -6.12 10.29
CA PHE A 56 14.81 -4.92 9.44
C PHE A 56 14.87 -5.26 7.96
N GLU A 57 15.67 -6.26 7.57
CA GLU A 57 15.74 -6.73 6.19
C GLU A 57 14.39 -7.31 5.73
N ILE A 58 13.72 -8.08 6.59
CA ILE A 58 12.37 -8.61 6.33
C ILE A 58 11.39 -7.45 6.16
N VAL A 59 11.36 -6.49 7.09
CA VAL A 59 10.46 -5.33 7.00
C VAL A 59 10.70 -4.56 5.70
N LYS A 60 11.95 -4.36 5.30
CA LYS A 60 12.29 -3.71 4.03
C LYS A 60 11.81 -4.52 2.82
N GLY A 61 11.96 -5.84 2.83
CA GLY A 61 11.44 -6.71 1.78
C GLY A 61 9.92 -6.67 1.68
N LEU A 62 9.22 -6.69 2.82
CA LEU A 62 7.75 -6.56 2.85
C LEU A 62 7.31 -5.17 2.35
N GLU A 63 8.03 -4.11 2.70
CA GLU A 63 7.79 -2.76 2.20
C GLU A 63 7.92 -2.70 0.67
N GLU A 64 8.96 -3.30 0.09
CA GLU A 64 9.12 -3.37 -1.38
C GLU A 64 7.97 -4.12 -2.04
N VAL A 65 7.54 -5.25 -1.46
CA VAL A 65 6.37 -6.02 -1.94
C VAL A 65 5.09 -5.17 -1.86
N GLN A 66 4.88 -4.43 -0.78
CA GLN A 66 3.73 -3.54 -0.62
C GLN A 66 3.72 -2.48 -1.72
N HIS A 67 4.83 -1.78 -1.93
CA HIS A 67 4.94 -0.74 -2.94
C HIS A 67 4.66 -1.25 -4.36
N LEU A 68 5.14 -2.46 -4.69
CA LEU A 68 4.89 -3.07 -6.00
C LEU A 68 3.40 -3.38 -6.21
N GLU A 69 2.73 -3.91 -5.19
CA GLU A 69 1.31 -4.22 -5.26
C GLU A 69 0.46 -2.93 -5.35
N GLU A 70 0.72 -1.95 -4.49
CA GLU A 70 0.02 -0.65 -4.54
C GLU A 70 0.16 0.02 -5.91
N LYS A 71 1.37 -0.02 -6.49
CA LYS A 71 1.62 0.52 -7.83
C LYS A 71 0.85 -0.24 -8.92
N SER A 72 0.75 -1.55 -8.80
CA SER A 72 -0.05 -2.40 -9.70
C SER A 72 -1.53 -2.03 -9.62
N LEU A 73 -2.10 -1.96 -8.41
CA LEU A 73 -3.50 -1.60 -8.15
C LEU A 73 -3.83 -0.17 -8.60
N PHE A 74 -2.92 0.77 -8.36
CA PHE A 74 -3.06 2.14 -8.84
C PHE A 74 -3.09 2.21 -10.37
N THR A 75 -2.18 1.51 -11.05
CA THR A 75 -2.11 1.45 -12.52
C THR A 75 -3.39 0.85 -13.10
N GLN A 76 -3.87 -0.22 -12.47
CA GLN A 76 -5.12 -0.88 -12.77
C GLN A 76 -6.33 0.07 -12.64
N ARG A 77 -6.42 0.85 -11.56
CA ARG A 77 -7.45 1.88 -11.38
C ARG A 77 -7.36 2.97 -12.43
N GLN A 78 -6.14 3.43 -12.74
CA GLN A 78 -5.91 4.47 -13.73
C GLN A 78 -6.37 4.03 -15.14
N LYS A 79 -6.22 2.75 -15.47
CA LYS A 79 -6.74 2.18 -16.72
C LYS A 79 -8.25 2.35 -16.82
N VAL A 80 -9.01 1.97 -15.78
CA VAL A 80 -10.48 2.13 -15.75
C VAL A 80 -10.88 3.60 -15.91
N ILE A 81 -10.19 4.52 -15.23
CA ILE A 81 -10.44 5.97 -15.36
C ILE A 81 -10.24 6.43 -16.81
N ASN A 82 -9.16 5.98 -17.45
CA ASN A 82 -8.84 6.36 -18.83
C ASN A 82 -9.84 5.76 -19.82
N ASP A 83 -10.25 4.51 -19.62
CA ASP A 83 -11.29 3.85 -20.42
C ASP A 83 -12.62 4.62 -20.31
N HIS A 84 -13.04 5.01 -19.10
CA HIS A 84 -14.23 5.84 -18.89
C HIS A 84 -14.12 7.21 -19.58
N LYS A 85 -12.93 7.85 -19.53
CA LYS A 85 -12.70 9.12 -20.25
C LYS A 85 -12.83 8.94 -21.76
N SER A 86 -12.27 7.86 -22.31
CA SER A 86 -12.36 7.54 -23.74
C SER A 86 -13.80 7.26 -24.15
N GLN A 87 -14.54 6.45 -23.39
CA GLN A 87 -15.96 6.16 -23.64
C GLN A 87 -16.81 7.44 -23.63
N ARG A 88 -16.63 8.32 -22.63
CA ARG A 88 -17.29 9.63 -22.57
C ARG A 88 -16.98 10.48 -23.80
N HIS A 89 -15.73 10.50 -24.23
CA HIS A 89 -15.32 11.29 -25.40
C HIS A 89 -15.98 10.78 -26.68
N GLU A 90 -15.95 9.46 -26.91
CA GLU A 90 -16.55 8.84 -28.09
C GLU A 90 -18.08 9.02 -28.12
N MET A 91 -18.75 8.84 -26.99
CA MET A 91 -20.19 9.04 -26.87
C MET A 91 -20.58 10.49 -27.15
N ASN A 92 -19.90 11.45 -26.52
CA ASN A 92 -20.15 12.88 -26.76
C ASN A 92 -19.90 13.27 -28.23
N LYS A 93 -18.92 12.68 -28.89
CA LYS A 93 -18.67 12.90 -30.31
C LYS A 93 -19.86 12.42 -31.15
N LYS A 94 -20.33 11.18 -30.93
CA LYS A 94 -21.50 10.61 -31.63
C LYS A 94 -22.77 11.43 -31.40
N HIS A 95 -23.00 11.87 -30.15
CA HIS A 95 -24.16 12.69 -29.81
C HIS A 95 -24.11 14.07 -30.48
N LYS A 96 -22.94 14.71 -30.54
CA LYS A 96 -22.77 15.97 -31.29
C LYS A 96 -23.05 15.83 -32.77
N GLU A 97 -22.56 14.75 -33.39
CA GLU A 97 -22.82 14.43 -34.80
C GLU A 97 -24.32 14.20 -35.04
N LEU A 98 -24.99 13.42 -34.18
CA LEU A 98 -26.42 13.13 -34.27
C LEU A 98 -27.29 14.39 -34.16
N LEU A 99 -26.95 15.29 -33.22
CA LEU A 99 -27.66 16.57 -33.05
C LEU A 99 -27.46 17.48 -34.27
N LEU A 100 -26.25 17.54 -34.81
CA LEU A 100 -25.93 18.33 -36.01
C LEU A 100 -26.70 17.83 -37.24
N GLU A 101 -26.81 16.51 -37.43
CA GLU A 101 -27.56 15.90 -38.54
C GLU A 101 -29.07 16.20 -38.47
N ASN A 102 -29.60 16.40 -37.26
CA ASN A 102 -31.04 16.62 -37.04
C ASN A 102 -31.40 18.08 -36.74
N GLN A 103 -30.44 19.01 -36.80
CA GLN A 103 -30.66 20.44 -36.52
C GLN A 103 -31.77 21.07 -37.37
N ASN A 104 -31.97 20.57 -38.59
CA ASN A 104 -32.96 21.08 -39.54
C ASN A 104 -34.36 20.43 -39.36
N LYS A 105 -34.54 19.55 -38.38
CA LYS A 105 -35.80 18.84 -38.10
C LYS A 105 -36.32 19.20 -36.69
N PRO A 106 -36.90 20.42 -36.51
CA PRO A 106 -37.20 20.99 -35.20
C PRO A 106 -38.17 20.15 -34.36
N HIS A 107 -39.07 19.39 -34.98
CA HIS A 107 -40.00 18.51 -34.26
C HIS A 107 -39.33 17.24 -33.71
N ASN A 108 -38.21 16.80 -34.29
CA ASN A 108 -37.49 15.61 -33.86
C ASN A 108 -36.40 15.93 -32.82
N LEU A 109 -35.95 17.19 -32.78
CA LEU A 109 -34.84 17.62 -31.93
C LEU A 109 -35.07 17.34 -30.43
N PRO A 110 -36.25 17.65 -29.83
CA PRO A 110 -36.49 17.39 -28.42
C PRO A 110 -36.46 15.90 -28.06
N LEU A 111 -36.91 15.04 -28.98
CA LEU A 111 -36.90 13.59 -28.78
C LEU A 111 -35.45 13.05 -28.77
N ILE A 112 -34.61 13.58 -29.67
CA ILE A 112 -33.20 13.21 -29.79
C ILE A 112 -32.41 13.73 -28.59
N GLU A 113 -32.63 14.98 -28.16
CA GLU A 113 -32.01 15.54 -26.95
C GLU A 113 -32.35 14.70 -25.71
N ALA A 114 -33.63 14.35 -25.53
CA ALA A 114 -34.06 13.48 -24.43
C ALA A 114 -33.50 12.05 -24.53
N GLN A 115 -33.17 11.57 -25.73
CA GLN A 115 -32.47 10.29 -25.90
C GLN A 115 -31.00 10.41 -25.51
N VAL A 116 -30.30 11.43 -26.01
CA VAL A 116 -28.89 11.72 -25.70
C VAL A 116 -28.68 11.87 -24.20
N GLU A 117 -29.54 12.64 -23.53
CA GLU A 117 -29.48 12.84 -22.09
C GLU A 117 -29.64 11.52 -21.32
N ARG A 118 -30.61 10.68 -21.71
CA ARG A 118 -30.81 9.36 -21.09
C ARG A 118 -29.64 8.41 -21.31
N GLU A 119 -29.03 8.43 -22.50
CA GLU A 119 -27.85 7.62 -22.80
C GLU A 119 -26.64 8.06 -21.99
N LEU A 120 -26.43 9.38 -21.84
CA LEU A 120 -25.37 9.94 -21.00
C LEU A 120 -25.54 9.55 -19.53
N ASP A 121 -26.73 9.78 -18.95
CA ASP A 121 -27.01 9.43 -17.56
C ASP A 121 -26.85 7.93 -17.30
N THR A 122 -27.32 7.09 -18.22
CA THR A 122 -27.14 5.62 -18.11
C THR A 122 -25.65 5.22 -18.13
N MET A 123 -24.86 5.85 -19.00
CA MET A 123 -23.43 5.57 -19.08
C MET A 123 -22.67 6.10 -17.86
N GLU A 124 -23.01 7.28 -17.36
CA GLU A 124 -22.42 7.85 -16.15
C GLU A 124 -22.68 6.97 -14.93
N ARG A 125 -23.95 6.56 -14.72
CA ARG A 125 -24.32 5.62 -13.64
C ARG A 125 -23.53 4.31 -13.73
N ARG A 126 -23.41 3.74 -14.93
CA ARG A 126 -22.59 2.53 -15.15
C ARG A 126 -21.12 2.75 -14.78
N CYS A 127 -20.52 3.86 -15.23
CA CYS A 127 -19.13 4.18 -14.93
C CYS A 127 -18.89 4.40 -13.43
N GLU A 128 -19.82 5.02 -12.72
CA GLU A 128 -19.75 5.18 -11.27
C GLU A 128 -19.84 3.84 -10.53
N GLU A 129 -20.77 2.97 -10.92
CA GLU A 129 -20.93 1.65 -10.31
C GLU A 129 -19.69 0.77 -10.54
N GLU A 130 -19.17 0.76 -11.75
CA GLU A 130 -17.94 0.02 -12.08
C GLU A 130 -16.74 0.55 -11.28
N MET A 131 -16.63 1.88 -11.12
CA MET A 131 -15.57 2.48 -10.30
C MET A 131 -15.72 2.08 -8.82
N LYS A 132 -16.93 2.15 -8.26
CA LYS A 132 -17.20 1.75 -6.87
C LYS A 132 -16.85 0.29 -6.62
N LYS A 133 -17.23 -0.60 -7.54
CA LYS A 133 -16.87 -2.03 -7.45
C LYS A 133 -15.36 -2.24 -7.52
N ARG A 134 -14.68 -1.52 -8.42
CA ARG A 134 -13.22 -1.62 -8.55
C ARG A 134 -12.51 -1.12 -7.31
N ASP A 135 -12.90 0.04 -6.79
CA ASP A 135 -12.29 0.62 -5.58
C ASP A 135 -12.53 -0.28 -4.35
N ALA A 136 -13.73 -0.86 -4.20
CA ALA A 136 -14.00 -1.85 -3.16
C ALA A 136 -13.11 -3.10 -3.29
N LYS A 137 -12.91 -3.59 -4.51
CA LYS A 137 -12.01 -4.74 -4.76
C LYS A 137 -10.55 -4.42 -4.42
N ILE A 138 -10.07 -3.22 -4.77
CA ILE A 138 -8.72 -2.76 -4.44
C ILE A 138 -8.51 -2.75 -2.92
N ILE A 139 -9.49 -2.24 -2.16
CA ILE A 139 -9.43 -2.23 -0.69
C ILE A 139 -9.29 -3.66 -0.14
N LEU A 140 -10.12 -4.59 -0.61
CA LEU A 140 -10.05 -5.98 -0.17
C LEU A 140 -8.71 -6.66 -0.50
N GLU A 141 -8.13 -6.34 -1.67
CA GLU A 141 -6.81 -6.86 -2.05
C GLU A 141 -5.70 -6.27 -1.16
N LEU A 142 -5.77 -4.99 -0.81
CA LEU A 142 -4.84 -4.37 0.13
C LEU A 142 -4.97 -4.97 1.55
N ASP A 143 -6.20 -5.18 2.03
CA ASP A 143 -6.45 -5.79 3.34
C ASP A 143 -5.89 -7.22 3.40
N GLN A 144 -6.10 -8.01 2.36
CA GLN A 144 -5.55 -9.36 2.29
C GLN A 144 -4.01 -9.32 2.31
N LYS A 145 -3.40 -8.41 1.56
CA LYS A 145 -1.93 -8.27 1.55
C LYS A 145 -1.39 -7.86 2.90
N LEU A 146 -2.06 -6.96 3.62
CA LEU A 146 -1.69 -6.60 4.97
C LEU A 146 -1.73 -7.82 5.90
N MET A 147 -2.77 -8.65 5.81
CA MET A 147 -2.87 -9.88 6.59
C MET A 147 -1.72 -10.85 6.27
N ASP A 148 -1.40 -11.05 5.00
CA ASP A 148 -0.30 -11.92 4.58
C ASP A 148 1.06 -11.43 5.13
N GLN A 149 1.32 -10.12 5.03
CA GLN A 149 2.54 -9.51 5.55
C GLN A 149 2.65 -9.59 7.07
N GLN A 150 1.54 -9.39 7.79
CA GLN A 150 1.49 -9.57 9.24
C GLN A 150 1.74 -11.01 9.65
N SER A 151 1.18 -11.98 8.92
CA SER A 151 1.47 -13.41 9.15
C SER A 151 2.95 -13.70 9.02
N HIS A 152 3.59 -13.26 7.92
CA HIS A 152 5.04 -13.47 7.74
C HIS A 152 5.88 -12.86 8.87
N MET A 153 5.49 -11.70 9.38
CA MET A 153 6.18 -11.06 10.51
C MET A 153 5.99 -11.82 11.83
N LEU A 154 4.81 -12.41 12.05
CA LEU A 154 4.50 -13.22 13.22
C LEU A 154 5.19 -14.58 13.17
N ASP A 155 5.20 -15.25 12.01
CA ASP A 155 5.87 -16.53 11.83
C ASP A 155 7.37 -16.43 12.09
N PHE A 156 7.99 -15.31 11.69
CA PHE A 156 9.39 -15.03 12.03
C PHE A 156 9.62 -14.88 13.54
N LYS A 157 8.70 -14.22 14.27
CA LYS A 157 8.78 -14.12 15.74
C LYS A 157 8.63 -15.45 16.46
N VAL A 158 8.04 -16.47 15.82
CA VAL A 158 7.86 -17.81 16.39
C VAL A 158 9.07 -18.73 16.12
N MET A 159 9.89 -18.41 15.11
CA MET A 159 11.08 -19.18 14.74
C MET A 159 12.39 -18.73 15.44
N GLN A 160 12.39 -17.59 16.13
CA GLN A 160 13.51 -17.12 16.98
C GLN A 160 13.22 -17.33 18.47
#